data_AF-A0AAJ2H3I1-F1
#
_entry.id   AF-A0AAJ2H3I1-F1
#
_cell.length_a   1.000
_cell.length_b   1.000
_cell.length_c   1.000
_cell.angle_alpha   90.00
_cell.angle_beta   90.00
_cell.angle_gamma   90.00
#
_symmetry.space_group_name_H-M   'P 1'
#
loop_
_entity.id
_entity.type
_entity.pdbx_description
1 polymer ?
#
loop_
_entity_poly.entity_id
_entity_poly.type
_entity_poly.pdbx_seq_one_letter_code
_entity_poly.pdbx_strand_id
1 'polypeptide(L)'
;AFVNGTQKNAANENQGSCKVFSFAQLNHLNQLDTLALFAEHYHAVRDNPAGTDHQNIRQFIHNGWQGIHFEGQALRPKATMDDINHKMAQTYAAGGSEFTEIERVEDPQPTENQPGAVPTPNPPSDELVENTQNLTDASDVKDADGSIDTHA
;
A
#
# COMPACT_ATOMS: atom_id res chain seq x y z
N ALA A 1 2.43 27.93 3.44
CA ALA A 1 3.67 27.91 4.25
C ALA A 1 3.50 26.87 5.35
N PHE A 2 4.61 26.43 5.95
CA PHE A 2 4.57 25.50 7.08
C PHE A 2 5.78 25.71 8.01
N VAL A 3 5.59 25.35 9.27
CA VAL A 3 6.63 25.33 10.30
C VAL A 3 6.96 23.88 10.64
N ASN A 4 8.24 23.63 10.90
CA ASN A 4 8.77 22.34 11.34
C ASN A 4 9.78 22.56 12.46
N GLY A 5 9.30 22.50 13.71
CA GLY A 5 10.08 22.88 14.88
C GLY A 5 10.53 24.33 14.79
N THR A 6 11.84 24.55 14.67
CA THR A 6 12.43 25.89 14.52
C THR A 6 12.50 26.36 13.07
N GLN A 7 12.36 25.46 12.09
CA GLN A 7 12.42 25.80 10.68
C GLN A 7 11.08 26.40 10.22
N LYS A 8 11.13 27.63 9.72
CA LYS A 8 9.99 28.28 9.05
C LYS A 8 10.19 28.17 7.54
N ASN A 9 9.14 27.77 6.83
CA ASN A 9 9.18 27.62 5.38
C ASN A 9 8.09 28.49 4.76
N ALA A 10 8.49 29.49 3.95
CA ALA A 10 7.55 30.32 3.23
C ALA A 10 6.75 29.51 2.20
N ALA A 11 5.68 30.09 1.66
CA ALA A 11 4.77 29.38 0.74
C ALA A 11 5.43 28.90 -0.55
N ASN A 12 6.56 29.48 -0.94
CA ASN A 12 7.36 29.17 -2.13
C ASN A 12 8.70 28.46 -1.82
N GLU A 13 8.98 28.15 -0.56
CA GLU A 13 10.22 27.50 -0.13
C GLU A 13 9.99 26.01 0.15
N ASN A 14 11.04 25.20 -0.01
CA ASN A 14 11.06 23.79 0.40
C ASN A 14 9.82 23.00 -0.03
N GLN A 15 9.39 23.24 -1.27
CA GLN A 15 8.14 22.69 -1.82
C GLN A 15 8.12 21.16 -1.81
N GLY A 16 9.28 20.52 -1.98
CA GLY A 16 9.42 19.06 -1.85
C GLY A 16 9.01 18.57 -0.46
N SER A 17 9.59 19.16 0.59
CA SER A 17 9.22 18.84 1.98
C SER A 17 7.75 19.13 2.28
N CYS A 18 7.23 20.27 1.80
CA CYS A 18 5.83 20.63 1.96
C CYS A 18 4.89 19.55 1.38
N LYS A 19 5.19 19.06 0.17
CA LYS A 19 4.41 17.99 -0.49
C LYS A 19 4.48 16.67 0.27
N VAL A 20 5.68 16.24 0.68
CA VAL A 20 5.86 14.98 1.41
C VAL A 20 5.10 15.00 2.73
N PHE A 21 5.28 16.05 3.54
CA PHE A 21 4.57 16.16 4.82
C PHE A 21 3.06 16.29 4.63
N SER A 22 2.60 17.08 3.65
CA SER A 22 1.16 17.19 3.39
C SER A 22 0.57 15.86 2.92
N PHE A 23 1.27 15.11 2.08
CA PHE A 23 0.85 13.79 1.64
C PHE A 23 0.80 12.81 2.82
N ALA A 24 1.85 12.78 3.63
CA ALA A 24 1.93 11.90 4.79
C ALA A 24 0.84 12.21 5.82
N GLN A 25 0.53 13.48 6.05
CA GLN A 25 -0.56 13.89 6.96
C GLN A 25 -1.93 13.46 6.41
N LEU A 26 -2.18 13.60 5.11
CA LEU A 26 -3.42 13.16 4.47
C LEU A 26 -3.63 11.65 4.54
N ASN A 27 -2.54 10.87 4.58
CA ASN A 27 -2.58 9.41 4.65
C ASN A 27 -2.30 8.87 6.06
N HIS A 28 -2.27 9.73 7.08
CA HIS A 28 -2.06 9.35 8.49
C HIS A 28 -0.79 8.52 8.73
N LEU A 29 0.30 8.82 7.99
CA LEU A 29 1.55 8.10 8.15
C LEU A 29 2.23 8.45 9.47
N ASN A 30 2.88 7.46 10.09
CA ASN A 30 3.72 7.71 11.26
C ASN A 30 5.02 8.43 10.85
N GLN A 31 5.79 8.83 11.85
CA GLN A 31 7.02 9.60 11.65
C GLN A 31 8.07 8.84 10.81
N LEU A 32 8.26 7.54 11.05
CA LEU A 32 9.28 6.75 10.36
C LEU A 32 8.90 6.54 8.88
N ASP A 33 7.64 6.20 8.62
CA ASP A 33 7.14 6.04 7.25
C ASP A 33 7.23 7.36 6.47
N THR A 34 6.94 8.48 7.13
CA THR A 34 7.09 9.82 6.54
C THR A 34 8.54 10.15 6.22
N LEU A 35 9.48 9.78 7.11
CA LEU A 35 10.92 9.95 6.85
C LEU A 35 11.38 9.10 5.67
N ALA A 36 10.87 7.87 5.54
CA ALA A 36 11.20 6.99 4.43
C ALA A 36 10.80 7.57 3.06
N LEU A 37 9.74 8.40 2.99
CA LEU A 37 9.35 9.09 1.75
C LEU A 37 10.40 10.08 1.22
N PHE A 38 11.34 10.52 2.05
CA PHE A 38 12.46 11.37 1.61
C PHE A 38 13.63 10.58 1.00
N ALA A 39 13.57 9.25 1.00
CA ALA A 39 14.52 8.34 0.34
C ALA A 39 15.99 8.73 0.56
N GLU A 40 16.74 9.00 -0.51
CA GLU A 40 18.16 9.36 -0.50
C GLU A 40 18.50 10.53 0.45
N HIS A 41 17.61 11.51 0.60
CA HIS A 41 17.85 12.64 1.51
C HIS A 41 17.76 12.23 2.97
N TYR A 42 16.88 11.29 3.31
CA TYR A 42 16.82 10.75 4.68
C TYR A 42 18.04 9.88 4.97
N HIS A 43 18.48 9.08 4.01
CA HIS A 43 19.73 8.32 4.14
C HIS A 43 20.95 9.23 4.34
N ALA A 44 21.08 10.29 3.54
CA ALA A 44 22.17 11.26 3.67
C ALA A 44 22.21 11.94 5.05
N VAL A 45 21.04 12.32 5.59
CA VAL A 45 20.95 12.92 6.93
C VAL A 45 21.34 11.94 8.03
N ARG A 46 20.92 10.67 7.90
CA ARG A 46 21.25 9.62 8.85
C ARG A 46 22.75 9.29 8.86
N ASP A 47 23.35 9.24 7.68
CA ASP A 47 24.76 8.86 7.52
C ASP A 47 25.71 10.04 7.86
N ASN A 48 25.21 11.29 7.84
CA ASN A 48 25.92 12.47 8.29
C ASN A 48 25.14 13.24 9.39
N PRO A 49 25.20 12.77 10.65
CA PRO A 49 24.43 13.37 11.75
C PRO A 49 24.88 14.81 12.09
N ALA A 50 26.13 15.18 11.80
CA ALA A 50 26.66 16.53 12.04
C ALA A 50 26.42 17.52 10.87
N GLY A 51 25.80 17.07 9.77
CA GLY A 51 25.48 17.90 8.63
C GLY A 51 24.44 18.99 8.93
N THR A 52 24.36 19.97 8.04
CA THR A 52 23.41 21.10 8.11
C THR A 52 22.46 21.16 6.92
N ASP A 53 22.57 20.18 6.02
CA ASP A 53 21.70 19.95 4.89
C ASP A 53 20.32 19.40 5.32
N HIS A 54 19.32 19.55 4.46
CA HIS A 54 17.98 19.00 4.63
C HIS A 54 17.32 19.30 5.99
N GLN A 55 17.33 20.58 6.40
CA GLN A 55 16.88 20.99 7.73
C GLN A 55 15.45 20.54 8.09
N ASN A 56 14.55 20.42 7.12
CA ASN A 56 13.22 19.86 7.36
C ASN A 56 13.24 18.39 7.80
N ILE A 57 14.13 17.56 7.23
CA ILE A 57 14.25 16.15 7.64
C ILE A 57 14.82 16.11 9.07
N ARG A 58 15.87 16.89 9.35
CA ARG A 58 16.50 16.95 10.68
C ARG A 58 15.54 17.41 11.76
N GLN A 59 14.82 18.51 11.54
CA GLN A 59 13.80 19.00 12.48
C GLN A 59 12.69 17.97 12.69
N PHE A 60 12.30 17.24 11.65
CA PHE A 60 11.26 16.23 11.75
C PHE A 60 11.73 14.96 12.47
N ILE A 61 13.01 14.58 12.40
CA ILE A 61 13.59 13.52 13.24
C ILE A 61 13.48 13.89 14.72
N HIS A 62 13.78 15.13 15.08
CA HIS A 62 13.80 15.57 16.48
C HIS A 62 12.41 15.83 17.07
N ASN A 63 11.52 16.47 16.32
CA ASN A 63 10.23 16.95 16.84
C ASN A 63 9.04 16.08 16.40
N GLY A 64 9.23 15.27 15.35
CA GLY A 64 8.15 14.51 14.72
C GLY A 64 6.99 15.40 14.28
N TRP A 65 5.79 14.82 14.29
CA TRP A 65 4.55 15.51 13.91
C TRP A 65 4.19 16.68 14.83
N GLN A 66 4.62 16.66 16.08
CA GLN A 66 4.36 17.77 17.03
C GLN A 66 5.04 19.07 16.61
N GLY A 67 6.14 18.97 15.85
CA GLY A 67 6.84 20.11 15.29
C GLY A 67 6.21 20.67 14.01
N ILE A 68 5.30 19.92 13.35
CA ILE A 68 4.73 20.31 12.06
C ILE A 68 3.46 21.13 12.27
N HIS A 69 3.45 22.33 11.69
CA HIS A 69 2.26 23.17 11.61
C HIS A 69 2.09 23.74 10.21
N PHE A 70 0.96 23.44 9.58
CA PHE A 70 0.60 24.00 8.28
C PHE A 70 -0.29 25.22 8.45
N GLU A 71 0.05 26.31 7.76
CA GLU A 71 -0.81 27.50 7.69
C GLU A 71 -2.01 27.30 6.76
N GLY A 72 -1.96 26.28 5.91
CA GLY A 72 -3.02 25.97 4.97
C GLY A 72 -2.82 24.60 4.32
N GLN A 73 -3.80 24.18 3.53
CA GLN A 73 -3.77 22.89 2.87
C GLN A 73 -2.91 22.92 1.61
N ALA A 74 -1.82 22.15 1.58
CA ALA A 74 -0.91 22.10 0.43
C ALA A 74 -1.37 21.12 -0.66
N LEU A 75 -1.93 19.97 -0.27
CA LEU A 75 -2.43 18.95 -1.19
C LEU A 75 -3.91 18.62 -0.94
N ARG A 76 -4.59 18.24 -2.01
CA ARG A 76 -5.95 17.69 -2.02
C ARG A 76 -5.99 16.47 -2.93
N PRO A 77 -6.77 15.43 -2.58
CA PRO A 77 -7.04 14.32 -3.50
C PRO A 77 -7.56 14.84 -4.84
N LYS A 78 -7.18 14.20 -5.93
CA LYS A 78 -7.64 14.56 -7.28
C LYS A 78 -9.12 14.24 -7.50
N ALA A 79 -9.60 13.17 -6.86
CA ALA A 79 -11.00 12.79 -6.82
C ALA A 79 -11.31 12.29 -5.42
N THR A 80 -12.45 12.71 -4.89
CA THR A 80 -13.02 12.19 -3.65
C THR A 80 -13.99 11.06 -3.96
N MET A 81 -14.37 10.29 -2.93
CA MET A 81 -15.41 9.27 -3.10
C MET A 81 -16.73 9.89 -3.55
N ASP A 82 -17.04 11.12 -3.11
CA ASP A 82 -18.24 11.84 -3.53
C ASP A 82 -18.19 12.20 -5.01
N ASP A 83 -17.02 12.65 -5.51
CA ASP A 83 -16.83 12.92 -6.94
C ASP A 83 -17.02 11.64 -7.77
N ILE A 84 -16.50 10.51 -7.27
CA ILE A 84 -16.63 9.20 -7.90
C ILE A 84 -18.10 8.77 -7.91
N ASN A 85 -18.77 8.81 -6.76
CA ASN A 85 -20.17 8.41 -6.63
C ASN A 85 -21.10 9.28 -7.48
N HIS A 86 -20.84 10.59 -7.53
CA HIS A 86 -21.59 11.51 -8.37
C HIS A 86 -21.40 11.20 -9.86
N LYS A 87 -20.16 10.97 -10.29
CA LYS A 87 -19.86 10.58 -11.67
C LYS A 87 -20.52 9.24 -12.03
N MET A 88 -20.47 8.26 -11.13
CA MET A 88 -21.13 6.95 -11.34
C MET A 88 -22.64 7.09 -11.46
N ALA A 89 -23.28 7.86 -10.57
CA ALA A 89 -24.72 8.13 -10.64
C ALA A 89 -25.13 8.78 -11.97
N GLN A 90 -24.33 9.74 -12.47
CA GLN A 90 -24.57 10.34 -13.78
C GLN A 90 -24.43 9.33 -14.93
N THR A 91 -23.41 8.47 -14.89
CA THR A 91 -23.20 7.42 -15.90
C THR A 91 -24.39 6.47 -15.97
N TYR A 92 -24.89 5.98 -14.82
CA TYR A 92 -26.06 5.10 -14.77
C TYR A 92 -27.34 5.81 -15.21
N ALA A 93 -27.54 7.06 -14.82
CA ALA A 93 -28.70 7.86 -15.25
C ALA A 93 -28.69 8.13 -16.77
N ALA A 94 -27.52 8.18 -17.39
CA ALA A 94 -27.34 8.33 -18.83
C ALA A 94 -27.45 7.00 -19.61
N GLY A 95 -27.78 5.89 -18.95
CA GLY A 95 -27.88 4.56 -19.57
C GLY A 95 -26.53 3.90 -19.85
N GLY A 96 -25.43 4.43 -19.31
CA GLY A 96 -24.12 3.81 -19.39
C GLY A 96 -24.01 2.62 -18.43
N SER A 97 -23.63 1.46 -18.96
CA SER A 97 -23.15 0.32 -18.18
C SER A 97 -21.64 0.19 -18.39
N GLU A 98 -20.85 0.23 -17.32
CA GLU A 98 -19.42 -0.09 -17.38
C GLU A 98 -19.17 -1.62 -17.45
N PHE A 99 -20.23 -2.41 -17.30
CA PHE A 99 -20.22 -3.83 -17.63
C PHE A 99 -20.60 -3.98 -19.10
N THR A 100 -19.64 -4.39 -19.94
CA THR A 100 -19.96 -5.09 -21.18
C THR A 100 -20.73 -6.33 -20.78
N GLU A 101 -21.99 -6.43 -21.20
CA GLU A 101 -22.74 -7.67 -21.12
C GLU A 101 -21.91 -8.71 -21.89
N ILE A 102 -21.27 -9.63 -21.18
CA ILE A 102 -20.63 -10.79 -21.80
C ILE A 102 -21.80 -11.53 -22.44
N GLU A 103 -21.90 -11.45 -23.77
CA GLU A 103 -22.84 -12.26 -24.53
C GLU A 103 -22.62 -13.69 -24.04
N ARG A 104 -23.64 -14.28 -23.39
CA ARG A 104 -23.60 -15.70 -23.06
C ARG A 104 -23.47 -16.40 -24.39
N VAL A 105 -22.24 -16.80 -24.73
CA VAL A 105 -22.02 -17.85 -25.72
C VAL A 105 -22.83 -19.01 -25.14
N GLU A 106 -23.92 -19.37 -25.82
CA GLU A 106 -24.63 -20.60 -25.49
C GLU A 106 -23.56 -21.69 -25.50
N ASP A 107 -23.22 -22.22 -24.32
CA ASP A 107 -22.34 -23.37 -24.23
C ASP A 107 -22.89 -24.40 -25.22
N PRO A 108 -22.08 -24.95 -26.13
CA PRO A 108 -22.55 -25.95 -27.06
C PRO A 108 -23.23 -27.03 -26.24
N GLN A 109 -24.54 -27.20 -26.46
CA GLN A 109 -25.30 -28.28 -25.84
C GLN A 109 -24.51 -29.58 -26.04
N PRO A 110 -24.27 -30.38 -24.99
CA PRO A 110 -23.55 -31.63 -25.14
C PRO A 110 -24.25 -32.43 -26.22
N THR A 111 -23.56 -32.71 -27.32
CA THR A 111 -24.09 -33.61 -28.34
C THR A 111 -24.12 -35.00 -27.73
N GLU A 112 -25.26 -35.36 -27.16
CA GLU A 112 -25.57 -36.72 -26.71
C GLU A 112 -25.67 -37.61 -27.94
N ASN A 113 -24.55 -38.20 -28.35
CA ASN A 113 -24.48 -39.39 -29.19
C ASN A 113 -23.06 -39.98 -29.19
N GLN A 114 -22.71 -40.64 -28.09
CA GLN A 114 -21.82 -41.80 -28.14
C GLN A 114 -22.43 -42.91 -27.28
N PRO A 115 -22.84 -44.05 -27.87
CA PRO A 115 -23.27 -45.20 -27.08
C PRO A 115 -22.04 -45.84 -26.44
N GLY A 116 -21.92 -45.77 -25.11
CA GLY A 116 -21.10 -46.74 -24.36
C GLY A 116 -20.17 -46.25 -23.25
N ALA A 117 -20.12 -44.97 -22.88
CA ALA A 117 -19.33 -44.55 -21.71
C ALA A 117 -20.22 -44.47 -20.47
N VAL A 118 -20.13 -45.47 -19.59
CA VAL A 118 -20.73 -45.41 -18.25
C VAL A 118 -20.00 -44.30 -17.47
N PRO A 119 -20.67 -43.26 -16.97
CA PRO A 119 -20.03 -42.27 -16.13
C PRO A 119 -19.62 -42.92 -14.81
N THR A 120 -18.32 -42.96 -14.52
CA THR A 120 -17.83 -43.31 -13.18
C THR A 120 -18.27 -42.23 -12.19
N PRO A 121 -18.78 -42.59 -10.99
CA PRO A 121 -19.15 -41.60 -9.99
C PRO A 121 -17.93 -40.79 -9.55
N ASN A 122 -18.12 -39.48 -9.42
CA ASN A 122 -17.10 -38.59 -8.85
C ASN A 122 -16.71 -39.07 -7.44
N PRO A 123 -15.43 -39.00 -7.07
CA PRO A 123 -15.01 -39.31 -5.71
C PRO A 123 -15.70 -38.36 -4.70
N PRO A 124 -16.02 -38.84 -3.49
CA PRO A 124 -16.70 -38.06 -2.48
C PRO A 124 -15.87 -36.84 -2.05
N SER A 125 -16.56 -35.77 -1.65
CA SER A 125 -16.04 -34.43 -1.36
C SER A 125 -15.07 -34.30 -0.17
N ASP A 126 -14.51 -35.40 0.33
CA ASP A 126 -13.61 -35.41 1.50
C ASP A 126 -12.12 -35.31 1.13
N GLU A 127 -11.75 -35.20 -0.15
CA GLU A 127 -10.39 -34.80 -0.58
C GLU A 127 -10.29 -33.29 -0.81
N LEU A 128 -10.59 -32.48 0.20
CA LEU A 128 -9.89 -31.21 0.37
C LEU A 128 -8.52 -31.54 0.97
N VAL A 129 -7.58 -31.96 0.12
CA VAL A 129 -6.17 -32.01 0.50
C VAL A 129 -5.78 -30.58 0.89
N GLU A 130 -5.65 -30.37 2.19
CA GLU A 130 -5.04 -29.20 2.79
C GLU A 130 -3.78 -28.83 2.00
N ASN A 131 -3.79 -27.65 1.39
CA ASN A 131 -2.57 -27.05 0.87
C ASN A 131 -1.80 -26.47 2.07
N THR A 132 -1.31 -27.34 2.95
CA THR A 132 -0.49 -27.03 4.12
C THR A 132 1.01 -27.00 3.79
N GLN A 133 1.40 -27.09 2.52
CA GLN A 133 2.80 -27.04 2.10
C GLN A 133 3.42 -25.62 2.04
N ASN A 134 3.00 -24.70 2.91
CA ASN A 134 3.79 -23.49 3.15
C ASN A 134 3.96 -23.14 4.64
N LEU A 135 3.80 -24.12 5.54
CA LEU A 135 4.04 -23.97 6.98
C LEU A 135 4.85 -25.16 7.55
N THR A 136 6.03 -25.41 6.98
CA THR A 136 7.17 -26.15 7.58
C THR A 136 8.42 -25.58 6.90
N ASP A 137 9.27 -24.73 7.47
CA ASP A 137 10.01 -24.85 8.73
C ASP A 137 10.10 -23.49 9.43
N ALA A 138 9.57 -23.42 10.65
CA ALA A 138 9.96 -22.44 11.64
C ALA A 138 10.52 -23.22 12.85
N SER A 139 11.72 -23.75 12.69
CA SER A 139 12.55 -24.19 13.80
C SER A 139 14.00 -24.11 13.36
N ASP A 140 14.58 -22.92 13.54
CA ASP A 140 15.99 -22.73 13.88
C ASP A 140 16.18 -21.24 14.24
N VAL A 141 16.06 -20.96 15.54
CA VAL A 141 16.54 -19.70 16.13
C VAL A 141 18.05 -19.75 16.04
N LYS A 142 18.65 -18.91 15.18
CA LYS A 142 20.10 -18.73 15.15
C LYS A 142 20.49 -17.76 16.26
N ASP A 143 21.27 -18.24 17.22
CA ASP A 143 22.00 -17.37 18.14
C ASP A 143 23.12 -16.62 17.40
N ALA A 144 23.52 -15.48 17.95
CA ALA A 144 24.36 -14.46 17.29
C ALA A 144 25.82 -14.89 16.99
N ASP A 145 26.20 -16.14 17.20
CA ASP A 145 27.57 -16.65 16.96
C ASP A 145 27.68 -17.77 15.90
N GLY A 146 26.56 -18.28 15.37
CA GLY A 146 26.55 -19.17 14.21
C GLY A 146 26.88 -20.65 14.45
N SER A 147 26.80 -21.16 15.69
CA SER A 147 26.84 -22.61 15.94
C SER A 147 25.43 -23.24 15.95
N ILE A 148 25.28 -24.46 15.43
CA ILE A 148 24.00 -25.21 15.41
C ILE A 148 24.04 -26.25 16.53
N ASP A 149 23.17 -26.10 17.54
CA ASP A 149 22.98 -27.08 18.61
C ASP A 149 22.20 -28.30 18.06
N THR A 150 22.81 -29.48 18.13
CA THR A 150 22.21 -30.73 17.65
C THR A 150 22.04 -31.74 18.77
N HIS A 151 21.06 -31.57 19.66
CA HIS A 151 20.61 -32.69 20.52
C HIS A 151 19.08 -32.82 20.52
N ALA A 152 18.67 -34.05 20.18
CA ALA A 152 17.30 -34.57 20.15
C ALA A 152 16.75 -34.85 21.55
#